data_AF-B5AG24-F1
#
_entry.id   AF-B5AG24-F1
#
_cell.length_a   1.000
_cell.length_b   1.000
_cell.length_c   1.000
_cell.angle_alpha   90.00
_cell.angle_beta   90.00
_cell.angle_gamma   90.00
#
_symmetry.space_group_name_H-M   'P 1'
#
loop_
_entity.id
_entity.type
_entity.pdbx_description
1 polymer ?
#
loop_
_entity_poly.entity_id
_entity_poly.type
_entity_poly.pdbx_seq_one_letter_code
_entity_poly.pdbx_strand_id
1 'polypeptide(L)'
;SPSLPALDWQLPSSSGPYSLQIEVQPKSHHRAHYETEGSRGAVKALAGGHPVVQLHGYMESEPLTLQLFIGTADDRLLRPHAFYQVHRITGKTVSTPSHEVMQANTKVLEIPLLPESNMRAIIDCAGIL
;
A
#
# COMPACT_ATOMS: atom_id res chain seq x y z
N SER A 1 -0.69 -24.28 2.24
CA SER A 1 -0.34 -23.04 1.53
C SER A 1 1.01 -22.57 2.05
N PRO A 2 1.97 -22.16 1.20
CA PRO A 2 3.18 -21.52 1.71
C PRO A 2 2.76 -20.27 2.50
N SER A 3 3.35 -20.09 3.68
CA SER A 3 3.13 -18.90 4.51
C SER A 3 3.74 -17.68 3.81
N LEU A 4 2.99 -16.57 3.76
CA LEU A 4 3.56 -15.29 3.33
C LEU A 4 4.71 -14.88 4.28
N PRO A 5 5.69 -14.10 3.80
CA PRO A 5 6.70 -13.48 4.65
C PRO A 5 6.09 -12.71 5.82
N ALA A 6 6.80 -12.63 6.95
CA ALA A 6 6.37 -11.78 8.06
C ALA A 6 6.54 -10.30 7.67
N LEU A 7 5.66 -9.43 8.21
CA LEU A 7 5.62 -8.01 7.84
C LEU A 7 6.84 -7.20 8.31
N ASP A 8 7.64 -7.76 9.21
CA ASP A 8 8.88 -7.18 9.72
C ASP A 8 10.14 -7.73 9.01
N TRP A 9 9.97 -8.57 8.00
CA TRP A 9 11.09 -9.02 7.17
C TRP A 9 11.59 -7.88 6.29
N GLN A 10 12.90 -7.66 6.31
CA GLN A 10 13.56 -6.72 5.39
C GLN A 10 13.71 -7.37 4.01
N LEU A 11 12.70 -7.18 3.17
CA LEU A 11 12.71 -7.63 1.79
C LEU A 11 13.28 -6.53 0.88
N PRO A 12 14.15 -6.87 -0.09
CA PRO A 12 14.60 -5.89 -1.07
C PRO A 12 13.46 -5.50 -2.00
N SER A 13 13.43 -4.25 -2.44
CA SER A 13 12.45 -3.79 -3.45
C SER A 13 12.75 -4.35 -4.85
N SER A 14 13.92 -4.93 -5.07
CA SER A 14 14.33 -5.49 -6.37
C SER A 14 14.98 -6.86 -6.21
N SER A 15 14.67 -7.78 -7.13
CA SER A 15 15.23 -9.13 -7.16
C SER A 15 15.26 -9.64 -8.61
N GLY A 16 16.47 -9.91 -9.13
CA GLY A 16 16.65 -10.30 -10.53
C GLY A 16 16.06 -9.25 -11.48
N PRO A 17 15.14 -9.62 -12.39
CA PRO A 17 14.51 -8.67 -13.31
C PRO A 17 13.40 -7.82 -12.65
N TYR A 18 12.97 -8.18 -11.43
CA TYR A 18 11.81 -7.56 -10.79
C TYR A 18 12.21 -6.35 -9.95
N SER A 19 11.41 -5.28 -10.02
CA SER A 19 11.57 -4.09 -9.18
C SER A 19 10.21 -3.48 -8.82
N LEU A 20 9.88 -3.43 -7.53
CA LEU A 20 8.69 -2.75 -7.01
C LEU A 20 9.06 -1.33 -6.61
N GLN A 21 8.46 -0.33 -7.25
CA GLN A 21 8.84 1.06 -7.11
C GLN A 21 7.64 1.96 -6.77
N ILE A 22 7.92 3.02 -6.02
CA ILE A 22 6.98 4.11 -5.79
C ILE A 22 7.25 5.18 -6.86
N GLU A 23 6.46 5.17 -7.93
CA GLU A 23 6.57 6.11 -9.05
C GLU A 23 6.15 7.53 -8.65
N VAL A 24 5.16 7.63 -7.76
CA VAL A 24 4.71 8.91 -7.21
C VAL A 24 4.65 8.80 -5.70
N GLN A 25 5.51 9.57 -5.03
CA GLN A 25 5.61 9.58 -3.57
C GLN A 25 4.40 10.26 -2.91
N PRO A 26 3.98 9.80 -1.71
CA PRO A 26 3.04 10.54 -0.88
C PRO A 26 3.64 11.87 -0.42
N LYS A 27 2.77 12.83 -0.09
CA LYS A 27 3.20 14.05 0.60
C LYS A 27 3.73 13.72 2.00
N SER A 28 4.65 14.54 2.50
CA SER A 28 5.27 14.36 3.83
C SER A 28 4.30 14.51 5.01
N HIS A 29 3.13 15.12 4.81
CA HIS A 29 2.16 15.36 5.87
C HIS A 29 0.76 14.87 5.52
N HIS A 30 0.28 13.86 6.24
CA HIS A 30 -1.10 13.40 6.23
C HIS A 30 -1.61 13.36 7.68
N ARG A 31 -2.81 13.87 7.92
CA ARG A 31 -3.44 13.81 9.24
C ARG A 31 -4.23 12.52 9.33
N ALA A 32 -3.74 11.57 10.12
CA ALA A 32 -4.48 10.37 10.50
C ALA A 32 -5.77 10.74 11.25
N HIS A 33 -6.68 9.77 11.36
CA HIS A 33 -7.96 9.95 12.04
C HIS A 33 -8.13 8.92 13.14
N TYR A 34 -8.85 9.29 14.19
CA TYR A 34 -9.23 8.32 15.23
C TYR A 34 -10.44 7.49 14.81
N GLU A 35 -10.62 6.32 15.42
CA GLU A 35 -11.79 5.45 15.20
C GLU A 35 -13.13 6.14 15.48
N THR A 36 -13.13 7.15 16.34
CA THR A 36 -14.32 7.89 16.76
C THR A 36 -14.71 9.04 15.84
N GLU A 37 -13.89 9.36 14.83
CA GLU A 37 -14.17 10.42 13.87
C GLU A 37 -14.32 9.90 12.42
N GLY A 38 -14.93 10.72 11.57
CA GLY A 38 -15.05 10.40 10.15
C GLY A 38 -13.69 10.35 9.46
N SER A 39 -13.58 9.51 8.42
CA SER A 39 -12.37 9.35 7.62
C SER A 39 -11.81 10.69 7.13
N ARG A 40 -10.48 10.86 7.22
CA ARG A 40 -9.75 12.01 6.66
C ARG A 40 -9.37 11.83 5.18
N GLY A 41 -9.90 10.78 4.55
CA GLY A 41 -9.66 10.47 3.14
C GLY A 41 -8.32 9.79 2.91
N ALA A 42 -8.06 9.47 1.64
CA ALA A 42 -6.84 8.80 1.24
C ALA A 42 -5.60 9.69 1.33
N VAL A 43 -4.43 9.05 1.45
CA VAL A 43 -3.13 9.70 1.30
C VAL A 43 -3.02 10.30 -0.11
N LYS A 44 -2.41 11.48 -0.18
CA LYS A 44 -2.26 12.28 -1.41
C LYS A 44 -0.78 12.41 -1.77
N ALA A 45 -0.50 12.57 -3.06
CA ALA A 45 0.84 12.92 -3.52
C ALA A 45 1.11 14.44 -3.40
N LEU A 46 2.39 14.83 -3.45
CA LEU A 46 2.81 16.23 -3.32
C LEU A 46 2.25 17.13 -4.43
N ALA A 47 2.26 16.65 -5.68
CA ALA A 47 1.77 17.38 -6.84
C ALA A 47 0.23 17.36 -7.00
N GLY A 48 -0.51 16.93 -5.97
CA GLY A 48 -1.92 16.57 -6.07
C GLY A 48 -2.10 15.11 -6.52
N GLY A 49 -3.35 14.65 -6.58
CA GLY A 49 -3.64 13.24 -6.88
C GLY A 49 -3.21 12.29 -5.76
N HIS A 50 -2.75 11.08 -6.12
CA HIS A 50 -2.49 9.98 -5.20
C HIS A 50 -1.11 9.34 -5.45
N PRO A 51 -0.53 8.67 -4.45
CA PRO A 51 0.69 7.89 -4.65
C PRO A 51 0.48 6.80 -5.70
N VAL A 52 1.57 6.38 -6.34
CA VAL A 52 1.54 5.37 -7.40
C VAL A 52 2.64 4.36 -7.13
N VAL A 53 2.29 3.08 -7.21
CA VAL A 53 3.21 1.95 -7.08
C VAL A 53 3.20 1.16 -8.38
N GLN A 54 4.36 0.68 -8.82
CA GLN A 54 4.49 -0.15 -10.02
C GLN A 54 5.49 -1.28 -9.81
N LEU A 55 5.13 -2.48 -10.29
CA LEU A 55 6.06 -3.60 -10.39
C LEU A 55 6.61 -3.68 -11.82
N HIS A 56 7.91 -3.60 -11.96
CA HIS A 56 8.64 -3.75 -13.23
C HIS A 56 9.17 -5.17 -13.38
N GLY A 57 9.36 -5.60 -14.63
CA GLY A 57 9.96 -6.89 -14.99
C GLY A 57 9.01 -8.09 -14.94
N TYR A 58 7.76 -7.90 -14.52
CA TYR A 58 6.72 -8.94 -14.55
C TYR A 58 6.08 -9.02 -15.94
N MET A 59 6.22 -10.18 -16.60
CA MET A 59 5.80 -10.41 -17.99
C MET A 59 4.68 -11.46 -18.12
N GLU A 60 4.20 -12.01 -17.01
CA GLU A 60 3.12 -12.99 -17.01
C GLU A 60 1.75 -12.30 -17.11
N SER A 61 0.73 -13.07 -17.47
CA SER A 61 -0.65 -12.59 -17.62
C SER A 61 -1.47 -12.63 -16.34
N GLU A 62 -0.95 -13.23 -15.26
CA GLU A 62 -1.71 -13.40 -14.04
C GLU A 62 -1.67 -12.13 -13.16
N PRO A 63 -2.79 -11.71 -12.58
CA PRO A 63 -2.80 -10.66 -11.57
C PRO A 63 -1.96 -11.02 -10.35
N LEU A 64 -1.33 -10.00 -9.74
CA LEU A 64 -0.71 -10.12 -8.42
C LEU A 64 -1.45 -9.29 -7.39
N THR A 65 -1.16 -9.55 -6.11
CA THR A 65 -1.67 -8.74 -5.00
C THR A 65 -0.55 -7.90 -4.41
N LEU A 66 -0.70 -6.57 -4.46
CA LEU A 66 0.09 -5.64 -3.68
C LEU A 66 -0.43 -5.60 -2.24
N GLN A 67 0.43 -5.86 -1.27
CA GLN A 67 0.13 -5.69 0.15
C GLN A 67 0.62 -4.32 0.63
N LEU A 68 -0.27 -3.54 1.25
CA LEU A 68 0.01 -2.22 1.79
C LEU A 68 -0.33 -2.17 3.29
N PHE A 69 0.59 -1.70 4.12
CA PHE A 69 0.37 -1.46 5.54
C PHE A 69 1.16 -0.22 5.99
N ILE A 70 0.87 0.27 7.20
CA ILE A 70 1.59 1.41 7.77
C ILE A 70 2.78 0.91 8.58
N GLY A 71 3.98 1.27 8.14
CA GLY A 71 5.24 0.92 8.79
C GLY A 71 5.79 2.03 9.69
N THR A 72 6.86 1.69 10.43
CA THR A 72 7.74 2.66 11.09
C THR A 72 8.48 3.52 10.07
N ALA A 73 8.88 4.73 10.46
CA ALA A 73 9.66 5.64 9.62
C ALA A 73 11.19 5.38 9.67
N ASP A 74 11.63 4.39 10.47
CA ASP A 74 13.03 4.02 10.58
C ASP A 74 13.36 2.87 9.61
N ASP A 75 14.04 3.20 8.52
CA ASP A 75 14.44 2.25 7.47
C ASP A 75 15.31 1.09 7.99
N ARG A 76 16.01 1.26 9.12
CA ARG A 76 16.85 0.20 9.71
C ARG A 76 16.05 -0.91 10.37
N LEU A 77 14.82 -0.61 10.78
CA LEU A 77 13.92 -1.51 11.50
C LEU A 77 12.50 -1.31 11.00
N LEU A 78 12.28 -1.55 9.69
CA LEU A 78 10.96 -1.52 9.09
C LEU A 78 10.08 -2.59 9.75
N ARG A 79 9.04 -2.15 10.45
CA ARG A 79 8.04 -3.00 11.11
C ARG A 79 6.67 -2.33 10.98
N PRO A 80 5.56 -3.07 11.10
CA PRO A 80 4.26 -2.47 11.29
C PRO A 80 4.25 -1.43 12.42
N HIS A 81 3.60 -0.28 12.19
CA HIS A 81 3.51 0.76 13.20
C HIS A 81 2.55 0.35 14.32
N ALA A 82 2.97 0.45 15.58
CA ALA A 82 2.18 -0.02 16.73
C ALA A 82 0.89 0.78 16.97
N PHE A 83 0.84 2.04 16.53
CA PHE A 83 -0.27 2.98 16.80
C PHE A 83 -0.99 3.48 15.55
N TYR A 84 -0.51 3.14 14.35
CA TYR A 84 -1.14 3.58 13.10
C TYR A 84 -1.44 2.37 12.26
N GLN A 85 -2.64 2.32 11.70
CA GLN A 85 -3.08 1.27 10.82
C GLN A 85 -3.48 1.85 9.46
N VAL A 86 -3.41 1.01 8.43
CA VAL A 86 -4.04 1.37 7.16
C VAL A 86 -5.55 1.39 7.37
N HIS A 87 -6.20 2.37 6.78
CA HIS A 87 -7.65 2.44 6.71
C HIS A 87 -8.10 2.39 5.26
N ARG A 88 -8.94 1.40 4.94
CA ARG A 88 -9.52 1.28 3.60
C ARG A 88 -10.51 2.42 3.32
N ILE A 89 -10.22 3.21 2.30
CA ILE A 89 -11.09 4.28 1.81
C ILE A 89 -12.03 3.70 0.75
N THR A 90 -13.30 4.05 0.86
CA THR A 90 -14.33 3.71 -0.15
C THR A 90 -15.09 4.96 -0.56
N GLY A 91 -15.75 4.91 -1.70
CA GLY A 91 -16.62 5.99 -2.18
C GLY A 91 -16.56 6.16 -3.69
N LYS A 92 -17.42 7.05 -4.21
CA LYS A 92 -17.58 7.26 -5.66
C LYS A 92 -16.32 7.79 -6.36
N THR A 93 -15.43 8.43 -5.61
CA THR A 93 -14.17 9.00 -6.13
C THR A 93 -12.97 8.06 -5.94
N VAL A 94 -13.18 6.87 -5.37
CA VAL A 94 -12.15 5.83 -5.23
C VAL A 94 -12.33 4.87 -6.39
N SER A 95 -11.29 4.74 -7.20
CA SER A 95 -11.29 3.91 -8.40
C SER A 95 -10.55 2.59 -8.20
N THR A 96 -9.57 2.55 -7.31
CA THR A 96 -8.76 1.35 -7.10
C THR A 96 -9.49 0.37 -6.17
N PRO A 97 -9.84 -0.84 -6.65
CA PRO A 97 -10.42 -1.86 -5.79
C PRO A 97 -9.41 -2.27 -4.72
N SER A 98 -9.90 -2.53 -3.52
CA SER A 98 -9.05 -2.95 -2.41
C SER A 98 -9.83 -3.76 -1.38
N HIS A 99 -9.12 -4.64 -0.68
CA HIS A 99 -9.66 -5.50 0.37
C HIS A 99 -8.78 -5.37 1.62
N GLU A 100 -9.40 -5.24 2.79
CA GLU A 100 -8.67 -5.16 4.06
C GLU A 100 -8.61 -6.55 4.69
N VAL A 101 -7.41 -6.97 5.10
CA VAL A 101 -7.18 -8.22 5.83
C VAL A 101 -6.38 -7.94 7.10
N MET A 102 -6.52 -8.83 8.09
CA MET A 102 -5.74 -8.80 9.31
C MET A 102 -4.59 -9.81 9.22
N GLN A 103 -3.35 -9.35 9.35
CA GLN A 103 -2.15 -10.20 9.40
C GLN A 103 -1.33 -9.84 10.64
N ALA A 104 -1.18 -10.80 11.57
CA ALA A 104 -0.44 -10.60 12.81
C ALA A 104 -0.78 -9.28 13.54
N ASN A 105 -2.08 -9.02 13.75
CA ASN A 105 -2.63 -7.82 14.38
C ASN A 105 -2.35 -6.49 13.63
N THR A 106 -1.89 -6.56 12.39
CA THR A 106 -1.71 -5.42 11.50
C THR A 106 -2.76 -5.47 10.40
N LYS A 107 -3.46 -4.37 10.17
CA LYS A 107 -4.31 -4.22 8.99
C LYS A 107 -3.43 -4.11 7.74
N VAL A 108 -3.72 -4.94 6.75
CA VAL A 108 -3.07 -4.93 5.43
C VAL A 108 -4.16 -4.68 4.39
N LEU A 109 -3.91 -3.75 3.50
CA LEU A 109 -4.74 -3.47 2.35
C LEU A 109 -4.18 -4.22 1.14
N GLU A 110 -4.98 -5.11 0.57
CA GLU A 110 -4.68 -5.87 -0.63
C GLU A 110 -5.24 -5.13 -1.84
N ILE A 111 -4.38 -4.86 -2.81
CA ILE A 111 -4.69 -4.11 -4.04
C ILE A 111 -4.25 -4.98 -5.24
N PRO A 112 -5.11 -5.25 -6.23
CA PRO A 112 -4.69 -6.01 -7.40
C PRO A 112 -3.73 -5.18 -8.27
N LEU A 113 -2.62 -5.81 -8.67
CA LEU A 113 -1.77 -5.36 -9.76
C LEU A 113 -2.12 -6.17 -11.00
N LEU A 114 -2.56 -5.45 -12.03
CA LEU A 114 -3.07 -6.03 -13.27
C LEU A 114 -2.07 -5.82 -14.41
N PRO A 115 -1.74 -6.85 -15.21
CA PRO A 115 -0.83 -6.71 -16.35
C PRO A 115 -1.32 -5.69 -17.38
N GLU A 116 -2.64 -5.55 -17.56
CA GLU A 116 -3.26 -4.58 -18.48
C GLU A 116 -3.00 -3.12 -18.05
N SER A 117 -2.70 -2.92 -16.76
CA SER A 117 -2.30 -1.63 -16.20
C SER A 117 -0.79 -1.52 -16.02
N ASN A 118 0.00 -2.34 -16.72
CA ASN A 118 1.47 -2.42 -16.58
C ASN A 118 1.91 -2.66 -15.13
N MET A 119 1.14 -3.49 -14.39
CA MET A 119 1.38 -3.78 -12.98
C MET A 119 1.51 -2.53 -12.11
N ARG A 120 0.74 -1.47 -12.45
CA ARG A 120 0.73 -0.17 -11.79
C ARG A 120 -0.58 0.05 -11.07
N ALA A 121 -0.52 0.50 -9.82
CA ALA A 121 -1.67 0.88 -9.01
C ALA A 121 -1.59 2.34 -8.57
N ILE A 122 -2.73 3.04 -8.64
CA ILE A 122 -2.94 4.34 -8.01
C ILE A 122 -3.49 4.08 -6.61
N ILE A 123 -2.84 4.62 -5.58
CA ILE A 123 -3.20 4.37 -4.18
C ILE A 123 -4.21 5.44 -3.72
N ASP A 124 -5.42 5.40 -4.28
CA ASP A 124 -6.54 6.28 -3.91
C ASP A 124 -7.46 5.70 -2.82
N CYS A 125 -7.15 4.48 -2.38
CA CYS A 125 -7.97 3.67 -1.48
C CYS A 125 -7.37 3.48 -0.08
N ALA A 126 -6.24 4.13 0.25
CA ALA A 126 -5.56 3.98 1.54
C ALA A 126 -5.49 5.30 2.32
N GLY A 127 -6.03 5.31 3.53
CA GLY A 127 -5.84 6.35 4.55
C GLY A 127 -5.09 5.81 5.77
N ILE A 128 -4.94 6.65 6.80
CA ILE A 128 -4.27 6.29 8.05
C ILE A 128 -5.25 6.46 9.22
N LEU A 129 -5.40 5.39 10.01
CA LEU A 129 -6.11 5.34 11.29
C LEU A 129 -5.07 5.39 12.42
#